data_AF-A0A1H8VTT8-F1
#
_entry.id   AF-A0A1H8VTT8-F1
#
_cell.length_a   1.000
_cell.length_b   1.000
_cell.length_c   1.000
_cell.angle_alpha   90.00
_cell.angle_beta   90.00
_cell.angle_gamma   90.00
#
_symmetry.space_group_name_H-M   'P 1'
#
loop_
_entity.id
_entity.type
_entity.pdbx_description
1 polymer ?
#
loop_
_entity_poly.entity_id
_entity_poly.type
_entity_poly.pdbx_seq_one_letter_code
_entity_poly.pdbx_strand_id
1 'polypeptide(L)'
;MTKLILNTEYGLYAMNDKAVYSSRQVAGEFDKNHYHILRSIDEITESKNGLSDEVVLLLAGQTIEEFYKDNFFEDKYKDASGKQNRQILMTYKGAMLIVMGFTGAKAMAVKIGLLNRFEAMASFISSLLAAKLEHPAFTQAIADSKEQPMHYHFSNEADMINRIVLGMSAKKFREANGIAKGESIRPFLSSEQIKAVEDLQRADIGLLMAGLDFDERKQRLTHFMERMRTRRLPNASRPRGLNGGVGIDS
;
A
#
# COMPACT_ATOMS: atom_id res chain seq x y z
N MET A 1 17.62 -1.02 16.75
CA MET A 1 16.39 -0.20 16.74
C MET A 1 15.71 -0.41 15.41
N THR A 2 14.43 -0.76 15.42
CA THR A 2 13.63 -0.86 14.19
C THR A 2 13.52 0.52 13.55
N LYS A 3 13.81 0.64 12.25
CA LYS A 3 13.71 1.93 11.55
C LYS A 3 12.24 2.28 11.32
N LEU A 4 11.75 3.27 12.07
CA LEU A 4 10.41 3.81 11.93
C LEU A 4 10.41 4.88 10.84
N ILE A 5 9.64 4.70 9.77
CA ILE A 5 9.58 5.65 8.64
C ILE A 5 8.16 6.18 8.50
N LEU A 6 7.97 7.50 8.59
CA LEU A 6 6.67 8.10 8.35
C LEU A 6 6.38 8.10 6.85
N ASN A 7 5.28 7.48 6.44
CA ASN A 7 4.69 7.70 5.13
C ASN A 7 3.80 8.95 5.21
N THR A 8 4.21 10.02 4.53
CA THR A 8 3.53 11.33 4.58
C THR A 8 2.22 11.34 3.81
N GLU A 9 2.03 10.46 2.83
CA GLU A 9 0.78 10.34 2.06
C GLU A 9 -0.34 9.75 2.94
N TYR A 10 -0.03 8.68 3.66
CA TYR A 10 -1.01 7.99 4.52
C TYR A 10 -1.00 8.48 5.97
N GLY A 11 -0.06 9.33 6.37
CA GLY A 11 0.06 9.78 7.77
C GLY A 11 0.24 8.62 8.76
N LEU A 12 0.91 7.55 8.34
CA LEU A 12 1.14 6.33 9.12
C LEU A 12 2.62 5.96 9.06
N TYR A 13 3.12 5.31 10.11
CA TYR A 13 4.50 4.85 10.12
C TYR A 13 4.61 3.43 9.56
N ALA A 14 5.69 3.15 8.85
CA ALA A 14 6.11 1.80 8.47
C ALA A 14 7.08 1.25 9.53
N MET A 15 6.77 0.07 10.06
CA MET A 15 7.59 -0.66 11.03
C MET A 15 7.56 -2.15 10.70
N ASN A 16 8.70 -2.74 10.32
CA ASN A 16 8.81 -4.18 10.00
C ASN A 16 7.70 -4.67 9.04
N ASP A 17 7.54 -3.99 7.91
CA ASP A 17 6.49 -4.26 6.90
C ASP A 17 5.05 -4.16 7.44
N LYS A 18 4.83 -3.53 8.60
CA LYS A 18 3.51 -3.21 9.15
C LYS A 18 3.27 -1.70 9.12
N ALA A 19 2.03 -1.32 8.81
CA ALA A 19 1.52 0.02 9.08
C ALA A 19 1.25 0.15 10.59
N VAL A 20 1.79 1.20 11.21
CA VAL A 20 1.57 1.51 12.63
C VAL A 20 1.20 2.97 12.85
N TYR A 21 0.41 3.22 13.87
CA TYR A 21 -0.10 4.51 14.30
C TYR A 21 0.32 4.76 15.74
N SER A 22 0.91 5.92 16.02
CA SER A 22 1.45 6.19 17.35
C SER A 22 0.38 6.77 18.29
N SER A 23 0.52 6.48 19.59
CA SER A 23 -0.25 7.11 20.67
C SER A 23 -0.22 8.64 20.64
N ARG A 24 0.84 9.25 20.08
CA ARG A 24 0.93 10.69 19.87
C ARG A 24 0.03 11.17 18.74
N GLN A 25 -0.06 10.41 17.65
CA GLN A 25 -0.97 10.74 16.55
C GLN A 25 -2.42 10.63 17.02
N VAL A 26 -2.76 9.59 17.79
CA VAL A 26 -4.07 9.48 18.46
C VAL A 26 -4.36 10.74 19.28
N ALA A 27 -3.43 11.13 20.16
CA ALA A 27 -3.57 12.31 21.00
C ALA A 27 -3.81 13.59 20.17
N GLY A 28 -3.02 13.81 19.11
CA GLY A 28 -3.13 14.98 18.24
C GLY A 28 -4.42 15.02 17.41
N GLU A 29 -4.79 13.92 16.77
CA GLU A 29 -5.95 13.89 15.86
C GLU A 29 -7.29 13.90 16.62
N PHE A 30 -7.35 13.27 17.79
CA PHE A 30 -8.55 13.24 18.63
C PHE A 30 -8.60 14.37 19.68
N ASP A 31 -7.59 15.25 19.70
CA ASP A 31 -7.49 16.38 20.62
C ASP A 31 -7.58 15.93 22.10
N LYS A 32 -6.73 14.95 22.44
CA LYS A 32 -6.64 14.33 23.76
C LYS A 32 -5.25 14.51 24.34
N ASN A 33 -5.16 14.52 25.67
CA ASN A 33 -3.87 14.52 26.33
C ASN A 33 -3.18 13.15 26.14
N HIS A 34 -1.92 13.16 25.68
CA HIS A 34 -1.14 11.94 25.43
C HIS A 34 -1.00 11.06 26.67
N TYR A 35 -0.90 11.65 27.86
CA TYR A 35 -0.86 10.90 29.12
C TYR A 35 -2.11 10.03 29.31
N HIS A 36 -3.29 10.55 29.01
CA HIS A 36 -4.54 9.79 29.11
C HIS A 36 -4.60 8.67 28.08
N ILE A 37 -4.07 8.89 26.88
CA ILE A 37 -3.98 7.84 25.85
C ILE A 37 -3.08 6.70 26.32
N LEU A 38 -1.90 7.01 26.87
CA LEU A 38 -0.99 5.98 27.41
C LEU A 38 -1.65 5.21 28.54
N ARG A 39 -2.32 5.90 29.46
CA ARG A 39 -3.06 5.26 30.56
C ARG A 39 -4.17 4.33 30.04
N SER A 40 -4.97 4.75 29.06
CA SER A 40 -6.01 3.89 28.48
C SER A 40 -5.43 2.67 27.78
N ILE A 41 -4.26 2.80 27.14
CA ILE A 41 -3.55 1.66 26.55
C ILE A 41 -3.11 0.70 27.67
N ASP A 42 -2.48 1.21 28.72
CA ASP A 42 -2.03 0.40 29.86
C ASP A 42 -3.22 -0.37 30.47
N GLU A 43 -4.32 0.33 30.76
CA GLU A 43 -5.56 -0.27 31.29
C GLU A 43 -6.11 -1.39 30.39
N ILE A 44 -6.13 -1.21 29.06
CA ILE A 44 -6.61 -2.23 28.12
C ILE A 44 -5.67 -3.44 28.07
N THR A 45 -4.36 -3.19 28.10
CA THR A 45 -3.36 -4.27 27.97
C THR A 45 -3.14 -5.04 29.29
N GLU A 46 -3.41 -4.42 30.43
CA GLU A 46 -3.31 -5.05 31.76
C GLU A 46 -4.64 -5.69 32.21
N SER A 47 -5.78 -5.17 31.74
CA SER A 47 -7.08 -5.70 32.09
C SER A 47 -7.33 -7.06 31.43
N LYS A 48 -7.24 -8.12 32.23
CA LYS A 48 -7.87 -9.42 31.94
C LYS A 48 -9.40 -9.37 32.05
N ASN A 49 -9.95 -8.25 32.53
CA ASN A 49 -11.36 -8.17 32.92
C ASN A 49 -12.24 -7.92 31.69
N GLY A 50 -13.07 -8.92 31.37
CA GLY A 50 -14.24 -8.76 30.50
C GLY A 50 -14.26 -9.61 29.24
N LEU A 51 -13.23 -10.39 28.97
CA LEU A 51 -13.19 -11.26 27.79
C LEU A 51 -13.81 -12.61 28.18
N SER A 52 -15.09 -12.78 27.85
CA SER A 52 -15.76 -14.08 27.94
C SER A 52 -15.04 -15.09 27.03
N ASP A 53 -15.31 -16.39 27.24
CA ASP A 53 -14.84 -17.47 26.35
C ASP A 53 -15.17 -17.20 24.86
N GLU A 54 -16.15 -16.34 24.59
CA GLU A 54 -16.56 -15.89 23.25
C GLU A 54 -15.47 -15.07 22.54
N VAL A 55 -14.63 -14.31 23.27
CA VAL A 55 -13.56 -13.53 22.62
C VAL A 55 -12.40 -14.43 22.19
N VAL A 56 -12.16 -15.53 22.89
CA VAL A 56 -11.15 -16.53 22.49
C VAL A 56 -11.49 -17.10 21.10
N LEU A 57 -12.78 -17.30 20.80
CA LEU A 57 -13.24 -17.72 19.47
C LEU A 57 -12.96 -16.66 18.38
N LEU A 58 -13.10 -15.37 18.71
CA LEU A 58 -12.85 -14.26 17.78
C LEU A 58 -11.36 -14.01 17.49
N LEU A 59 -10.48 -14.45 18.38
CA LEU A 59 -9.03 -14.34 18.23
C LEU A 59 -8.42 -15.46 17.35
N ALA A 60 -9.25 -16.30 16.72
CA ALA A 60 -8.83 -17.36 15.81
C ALA A 60 -7.75 -18.29 16.41
N GLY A 61 -7.88 -18.59 17.71
CA GLY A 61 -6.94 -19.45 18.44
C GLY A 61 -5.74 -18.73 19.07
N GLN A 62 -5.62 -17.40 18.92
CA GLN A 62 -4.63 -16.58 19.61
C GLN A 62 -5.07 -16.27 21.05
N THR A 63 -4.13 -16.26 21.99
CA THR A 63 -4.38 -15.78 23.37
C THR A 63 -4.51 -14.26 23.42
N ILE A 64 -5.12 -13.72 24.47
CA ILE A 64 -5.23 -12.25 24.59
C ILE A 64 -3.86 -11.58 24.77
N GLU A 65 -2.95 -12.23 25.50
CA GLU A 65 -1.59 -11.74 25.70
C GLU A 65 -0.81 -11.66 24.38
N GLU A 66 -0.93 -12.69 23.54
CA GLU A 66 -0.34 -12.67 22.19
C GLU A 66 -0.96 -11.58 21.32
N PHE A 67 -2.28 -11.42 21.38
CA PHE A 67 -2.97 -10.35 20.65
C PHE A 67 -2.42 -8.98 21.05
N TYR A 68 -2.26 -8.69 22.35
CA TYR A 68 -1.71 -7.40 22.77
C TYR A 68 -0.26 -7.21 22.33
N LYS A 69 0.58 -8.25 22.46
CA LYS A 69 1.97 -8.22 22.00
C LYS A 69 2.10 -7.95 20.49
N ASP A 70 1.14 -8.43 19.70
CA ASP A 70 1.13 -8.26 18.24
C ASP A 70 0.58 -6.91 17.77
N ASN A 71 -0.12 -6.18 18.64
CA ASN A 71 -0.85 -4.97 18.27
C ASN A 71 -0.40 -3.70 19.01
N PHE A 72 0.39 -3.82 20.09
CA PHE A 72 0.94 -2.72 20.87
C PHE A 72 2.46 -2.88 21.05
N PHE A 73 3.22 -1.86 20.66
CA PHE A 73 4.69 -1.89 20.71
C PHE A 73 5.23 -0.68 21.47
N GLU A 74 6.00 -0.95 22.52
CA GLU A 74 6.71 0.08 23.29
C GLU A 74 7.77 0.77 22.44
N ASP A 75 7.79 2.10 22.49
CA ASP A 75 8.77 2.92 21.81
C ASP A 75 9.02 4.23 22.59
N LYS A 76 10.04 4.99 22.18
CA LYS A 76 10.37 6.29 22.77
C LYS A 76 10.53 7.34 21.69
N TYR A 77 10.19 8.58 22.04
CA TYR A 77 10.41 9.73 21.18
C TYR A 77 11.13 10.84 21.94
N LYS A 78 11.90 11.63 21.18
CA LYS A 78 12.49 12.86 21.67
C LYS A 78 11.51 14.01 21.46
N ASP A 79 11.15 14.72 22.52
CA ASP A 79 10.31 15.91 22.43
C ASP A 79 11.13 17.16 22.01
N ALA A 80 10.46 18.31 21.90
CA ALA A 80 11.09 19.58 21.54
C ALA A 80 12.14 20.06 22.57
N SER A 81 12.01 19.66 23.84
CA SER A 81 13.00 19.96 24.89
C SER A 81 14.23 19.04 24.81
N GLY A 82 14.15 18.00 23.98
CA GLY A 82 15.17 16.97 23.83
C GLY A 82 15.05 15.82 24.83
N LYS A 83 14.00 15.82 25.68
CA LYS A 83 13.72 14.75 26.62
C LYS A 83 13.14 13.54 25.90
N GLN A 84 13.55 12.35 26.34
CA GLN A 84 12.99 11.08 25.89
C GLN A 84 11.70 10.79 26.65
N ASN A 85 10.61 10.58 25.91
CA ASN A 85 9.30 10.26 26.45
C ASN A 85 8.77 8.96 25.83
N ARG A 86 7.95 8.24 26.59
CA ARG A 86 7.30 6.99 26.16
C ARG A 86 6.27 7.27 25.06
N GLN A 87 6.20 6.40 24.07
CA GLN A 87 5.06 6.30 23.16
C GLN A 87 4.77 4.82 22.86
N ILE A 88 3.52 4.50 22.58
CA ILE A 88 3.14 3.20 22.03
C ILE A 88 2.86 3.33 20.54
N LEU A 89 3.40 2.42 19.75
CA LEU A 89 3.04 2.21 18.34
C LEU A 89 2.00 1.10 18.26
N MET A 90 0.96 1.29 17.44
CA MET A 90 -0.17 0.37 17.36
C MET A 90 -0.45 -0.04 15.93
N THR A 91 -0.82 -1.30 15.71
CA THR A 91 -1.41 -1.72 14.43
C THR A 91 -2.82 -1.13 14.28
N TYR A 92 -3.46 -1.37 13.12
CA TYR A 92 -4.87 -1.04 12.92
C TYR A 92 -5.76 -1.61 14.04
N LYS A 93 -5.60 -2.90 14.39
CA LYS A 93 -6.42 -3.56 15.42
C LYS A 93 -6.22 -2.91 16.80
N GLY A 94 -4.97 -2.66 17.19
CA GLY A 94 -4.66 -2.01 18.46
C GLY A 94 -5.21 -0.59 18.53
N ALA A 95 -5.03 0.21 17.46
CA ALA A 95 -5.55 1.56 17.39
C ALA A 95 -7.08 1.61 17.47
N MET A 96 -7.78 0.65 16.85
CA MET A 96 -9.25 0.55 16.93
C MET A 96 -9.74 0.32 18.36
N LEU A 97 -9.08 -0.50 19.16
CA LEU A 97 -9.46 -0.70 20.56
C LEU A 97 -9.44 0.61 21.36
N ILE A 98 -8.52 1.51 21.05
CA ILE A 98 -8.42 2.81 21.72
C ILE A 98 -9.49 3.78 21.19
N VAL A 99 -9.54 3.98 19.88
CA VAL A 99 -10.36 5.06 19.31
C VAL A 99 -11.84 4.76 19.35
N MET A 100 -12.27 3.49 19.43
CA MET A 100 -13.69 3.13 19.45
C MET A 100 -14.44 3.76 20.62
N GLY A 101 -13.78 3.96 21.78
CA GLY A 101 -14.35 4.66 22.93
C GLY A 101 -14.56 6.17 22.72
N PHE A 102 -13.99 6.78 21.68
CA PHE A 102 -14.16 8.21 21.40
C PHE A 102 -15.44 8.49 20.63
N THR A 103 -16.21 9.47 21.08
CA THR A 103 -17.53 9.82 20.53
C THR A 103 -17.57 11.24 19.96
N GLY A 104 -18.60 11.55 19.17
CA GLY A 104 -18.82 12.87 18.54
C GLY A 104 -18.42 12.92 17.06
N ALA A 105 -18.93 13.94 16.35
CA ALA A 105 -18.79 14.07 14.90
C ALA A 105 -17.32 14.17 14.43
N LYS A 106 -16.49 14.95 15.13
CA LYS A 106 -15.04 15.05 14.85
C LYS A 106 -14.35 13.69 15.03
N ALA A 107 -14.65 12.97 16.10
CA ALA A 107 -14.08 11.65 16.34
C ALA A 107 -14.50 10.66 15.24
N MET A 108 -15.76 10.72 14.78
CA MET A 108 -16.23 9.88 13.68
C MET A 108 -15.47 10.13 12.37
N ALA A 109 -15.27 11.40 12.01
CA ALA A 109 -14.50 11.77 10.81
C ALA A 109 -13.05 11.25 10.89
N VAL A 110 -12.40 11.39 12.05
CA VAL A 110 -11.04 10.88 12.26
C VAL A 110 -11.00 9.35 12.17
N LYS A 111 -11.99 8.63 12.72
CA LYS A 111 -12.08 7.16 12.61
C LYS A 111 -12.19 6.69 11.16
N ILE A 112 -13.06 7.31 10.37
CA ILE A 112 -13.22 6.96 8.94
C ILE A 112 -11.91 7.23 8.18
N GLY A 113 -11.28 8.38 8.42
CA GLY A 113 -9.98 8.69 7.82
C GLY A 113 -8.88 7.72 8.25
N LEU A 114 -8.86 7.28 9.51
CA LEU A 114 -7.92 6.29 10.01
C LEU A 114 -8.11 4.93 9.33
N LEU A 115 -9.36 4.45 9.21
CA LEU A 115 -9.70 3.23 8.48
C LEU A 115 -9.14 3.26 7.05
N ASN A 116 -9.50 4.29 6.29
CA ASN A 116 -9.10 4.43 4.89
C ASN A 116 -7.57 4.48 4.72
N ARG A 117 -6.86 5.17 5.63
CA ARG A 117 -5.39 5.27 5.60
C ARG A 117 -4.73 3.91 5.86
N PHE A 118 -5.26 3.12 6.80
CA PHE A 118 -4.75 1.78 7.07
C PHE A 118 -5.01 0.81 5.91
N GLU A 119 -6.19 0.86 5.29
CA GLU A 119 -6.50 0.04 4.11
C GLU A 119 -5.62 0.40 2.92
N ALA A 120 -5.45 1.70 2.64
CA ALA A 120 -4.58 2.17 1.57
C ALA A 120 -3.12 1.76 1.80
N MET A 121 -2.62 1.91 3.04
CA MET A 121 -1.26 1.51 3.37
C MET A 121 -1.08 -0.02 3.36
N ALA A 122 -2.08 -0.80 3.79
CA ALA A 122 -2.05 -2.25 3.67
C ALA A 122 -2.02 -2.69 2.20
N SER A 123 -2.87 -2.11 1.35
CA SER A 123 -2.84 -2.34 -0.10
C SER A 123 -1.49 -1.96 -0.71
N PHE A 124 -0.93 -0.82 -0.30
CA PHE A 124 0.39 -0.38 -0.73
C PHE A 124 1.50 -1.35 -0.29
N ILE A 125 1.54 -1.76 0.98
CA ILE A 125 2.51 -2.75 1.49
C ILE A 125 2.33 -4.08 0.77
N SER A 126 1.10 -4.56 0.58
CA SER A 126 0.82 -5.79 -0.17
C SER A 126 1.29 -5.68 -1.61
N SER A 127 1.07 -4.53 -2.27
CA SER A 127 1.57 -4.27 -3.62
C SER A 127 3.10 -4.19 -3.64
N LEU A 128 3.74 -3.63 -2.60
CA LEU A 128 5.19 -3.63 -2.46
C LEU A 128 5.76 -5.03 -2.21
N LEU A 129 5.08 -5.88 -1.45
CA LEU A 129 5.48 -7.27 -1.21
C LEU A 129 5.29 -8.12 -2.47
N ALA A 130 4.17 -7.95 -3.16
CA ALA A 130 3.91 -8.55 -4.46
C ALA A 130 4.93 -8.08 -5.51
N ALA A 131 5.39 -6.82 -5.43
CA ALA A 131 6.44 -6.27 -6.27
C ALA A 131 7.88 -6.56 -5.81
N LYS A 132 8.11 -6.87 -4.51
CA LYS A 132 9.40 -7.31 -3.94
C LYS A 132 9.68 -8.77 -4.29
N LEU A 133 8.64 -9.57 -4.49
CA LEU A 133 8.76 -10.73 -5.35
C LEU A 133 9.02 -10.17 -6.75
N GLU A 134 10.30 -9.99 -7.11
CA GLU A 134 10.69 -10.17 -8.51
C GLU A 134 10.01 -11.46 -8.93
N HIS A 135 8.93 -11.36 -9.68
CA HIS A 135 7.98 -12.44 -9.90
C HIS A 135 8.82 -13.66 -10.28
N PRO A 136 9.00 -14.68 -9.40
CA PRO A 136 10.04 -15.67 -9.63
C PRO A 136 9.82 -16.39 -10.95
N ALA A 137 8.55 -16.56 -11.33
CA ALA A 137 8.16 -17.07 -12.65
C ALA A 137 8.46 -16.12 -13.83
N PHE A 138 8.54 -14.80 -13.63
CA PHE A 138 8.97 -13.85 -14.67
C PHE A 138 10.48 -13.93 -14.85
N THR A 139 11.24 -13.88 -13.75
CA THR A 139 12.70 -14.09 -13.77
C THR A 139 13.03 -15.44 -14.42
N GLN A 140 12.31 -16.50 -14.03
CA GLN A 140 12.47 -17.83 -14.63
C GLN A 140 12.10 -17.83 -16.12
N ALA A 141 10.98 -17.24 -16.52
CA ALA A 141 10.59 -17.17 -17.94
C ALA A 141 11.61 -16.41 -18.80
N ILE A 142 12.21 -15.33 -18.27
CA ILE A 142 13.31 -14.63 -18.96
C ILE A 142 14.51 -15.56 -19.10
N ALA A 143 14.89 -16.26 -18.02
CA ALA A 143 16.01 -17.18 -18.03
C ALA A 143 15.81 -18.32 -19.04
N ASP A 144 14.63 -18.93 -19.07
CA ASP A 144 14.26 -20.04 -19.95
C ASP A 144 14.17 -19.61 -21.42
N SER A 145 13.86 -18.34 -21.68
CA SER A 145 13.82 -17.79 -23.06
C SER A 145 15.20 -17.58 -23.69
N LYS A 146 16.29 -17.76 -22.92
CA LYS A 146 17.67 -17.53 -23.37
C LYS A 146 18.49 -18.80 -23.25
N GLU A 147 19.23 -19.13 -24.30
CA GLU A 147 20.23 -20.21 -24.24
C GLU A 147 21.29 -19.93 -23.15
N GLN A 148 21.67 -18.67 -22.98
CA GLN A 148 22.58 -18.21 -21.94
C GLN A 148 22.04 -16.93 -21.27
N PRO A 149 21.37 -17.04 -20.11
CA PRO A 149 20.81 -15.89 -19.43
C PRO A 149 21.91 -15.02 -18.79
N MET A 150 21.89 -13.73 -19.11
CA MET A 150 22.83 -12.73 -18.61
C MET A 150 22.10 -11.66 -17.79
N HIS A 151 22.76 -11.08 -16.78
CA HIS A 151 22.16 -10.07 -15.89
C HIS A 151 21.47 -8.89 -16.61
N TYR A 152 21.99 -8.47 -17.76
CA TYR A 152 21.39 -7.37 -18.52
C TYR A 152 20.04 -7.74 -19.14
N HIS A 153 19.73 -9.02 -19.40
CA HIS A 153 18.42 -9.43 -19.91
C HIS A 153 17.33 -9.05 -18.92
N PHE A 154 17.47 -9.47 -17.66
CA PHE A 154 16.53 -9.13 -16.58
C PHE A 154 16.36 -7.62 -16.40
N SER A 155 17.47 -6.88 -16.45
CA SER A 155 17.46 -5.42 -16.31
C SER A 155 16.75 -4.74 -17.50
N ASN A 156 16.92 -5.26 -18.72
CA ASN A 156 16.27 -4.74 -19.92
C ASN A 156 14.76 -4.97 -19.89
N GLU A 157 14.31 -6.17 -19.48
CA GLU A 157 12.88 -6.49 -19.35
C GLU A 157 12.21 -5.61 -18.28
N ALA A 158 12.86 -5.48 -17.12
CA ALA A 158 12.37 -4.61 -16.06
C ALA A 158 12.28 -3.14 -16.51
N ASP A 159 13.31 -2.62 -17.20
CA ASP A 159 13.29 -1.22 -17.69
C ASP A 159 12.28 -1.02 -18.83
N MET A 160 12.04 -2.02 -19.68
CA MET A 160 10.97 -1.97 -20.70
C MET A 160 9.61 -1.77 -20.04
N ILE A 161 9.25 -2.62 -19.08
CA ILE A 161 7.98 -2.53 -18.36
C ILE A 161 7.88 -1.19 -17.62
N ASN A 162 8.96 -0.75 -16.97
CA ASN A 162 8.99 0.56 -16.31
C ASN A 162 8.72 1.70 -17.29
N ARG A 163 9.30 1.68 -18.49
CA ARG A 163 9.04 2.70 -19.51
C ARG A 163 7.59 2.71 -19.97
N ILE A 164 6.97 1.54 -20.13
CA ILE A 164 5.56 1.44 -20.54
C ILE A 164 4.63 2.02 -19.46
N VAL A 165 4.89 1.68 -18.19
CA VAL A 165 4.04 2.12 -17.07
C VAL A 165 4.26 3.59 -16.73
N LEU A 166 5.52 4.00 -16.58
CA LEU A 166 5.92 5.30 -16.03
C LEU A 166 6.14 6.38 -17.11
N GLY A 167 6.24 5.98 -18.39
CA GLY A 167 6.62 6.88 -19.48
C GLY A 167 8.10 7.28 -19.47
N MET A 168 8.90 6.74 -18.55
CA MET A 168 10.33 7.04 -18.38
C MET A 168 11.09 5.84 -17.85
N SER A 169 12.42 5.85 -17.96
CA SER A 169 13.26 4.80 -17.39
C SER A 169 13.33 4.88 -15.87
N ALA A 170 13.70 3.78 -15.22
CA ALA A 170 13.91 3.77 -13.77
C ALA A 170 15.00 4.77 -13.34
N LYS A 171 16.01 4.97 -14.19
CA LYS A 171 17.06 5.97 -13.95
C LYS A 171 16.48 7.39 -13.90
N LYS A 172 15.70 7.78 -14.92
CA LYS A 172 15.08 9.11 -14.98
C LYS A 172 14.08 9.31 -13.83
N PHE A 173 13.33 8.27 -13.49
CA PHE A 173 12.41 8.31 -12.35
C PHE A 173 13.15 8.58 -11.04
N ARG A 174 14.31 7.92 -10.81
CA ARG A 174 15.14 8.19 -9.63
C ARG A 174 15.62 9.64 -9.57
N GLU A 175 16.14 10.15 -10.69
CA GLU A 175 16.63 11.52 -10.80
C GLU A 175 15.52 12.54 -10.51
N ALA A 176 14.31 12.33 -11.05
CA ALA A 176 13.16 13.22 -10.84
C ALA A 176 12.62 13.21 -9.40
N ASN A 177 12.83 12.12 -8.65
CA ASN A 177 12.30 11.94 -7.30
C ASN A 177 13.38 12.01 -6.21
N GLY A 178 14.61 12.41 -6.54
CA GLY A 178 15.71 12.53 -5.57
C GLY A 178 16.16 11.20 -4.95
N ILE A 179 15.98 10.09 -5.66
CA ILE A 179 16.32 8.74 -5.19
C ILE A 179 17.77 8.42 -5.52
N ALA A 180 18.50 7.83 -4.56
CA ALA A 180 19.92 7.49 -4.74
C ALA A 180 20.14 6.46 -5.87
N LYS A 181 21.31 6.51 -6.50
CA LYS A 181 21.67 5.58 -7.58
C LYS A 181 21.69 4.14 -7.06
N GLY A 182 21.00 3.25 -7.75
CA GLY A 182 20.92 1.82 -7.40
C GLY A 182 19.81 1.48 -6.42
N GLU A 183 19.13 2.47 -5.84
CA GLU A 183 17.93 2.19 -5.03
C GLU A 183 16.74 1.77 -5.91
N SER A 184 15.88 0.94 -5.32
CA SER A 184 14.65 0.50 -5.98
C SER A 184 13.66 1.65 -6.12
N ILE A 185 13.06 1.79 -7.30
CA ILE A 185 11.98 2.76 -7.53
C ILE A 185 10.62 2.28 -6.99
N ARG A 186 10.47 0.98 -6.70
CA ARG A 186 9.19 0.37 -6.32
C ARG A 186 8.51 1.02 -5.11
N PRO A 187 9.23 1.40 -4.02
CA PRO A 187 8.65 2.11 -2.88
C PRO A 187 8.04 3.48 -3.19
N PHE A 188 8.31 4.02 -4.37
CA PHE A 188 7.88 5.36 -4.79
C PHE A 188 6.83 5.32 -5.90
N LEU A 189 6.34 4.13 -6.25
CA LEU A 189 5.27 3.95 -7.23
C LEU A 189 3.92 3.92 -6.52
N SER A 190 2.90 4.51 -7.15
CA SER A 190 1.51 4.38 -6.70
C SER A 190 1.00 2.95 -6.84
N SER A 191 -0.04 2.58 -6.07
CA SER A 191 -0.67 1.25 -6.17
C SER A 191 -1.17 0.94 -7.58
N GLU A 192 -1.62 1.95 -8.34
CA GLU A 192 -2.01 1.78 -9.74
C GLU A 192 -0.82 1.44 -10.64
N GLN A 193 0.31 2.13 -10.47
CA GLN A 193 1.55 1.84 -11.22
C GLN A 193 2.11 0.46 -10.87
N ILE A 194 2.07 0.08 -9.59
CA ILE A 194 2.54 -1.25 -9.15
C ILE A 194 1.69 -2.35 -9.80
N LYS A 195 0.37 -2.22 -9.74
CA LYS A 195 -0.55 -3.17 -10.39
C LYS A 195 -0.31 -3.25 -11.90
N ALA A 196 -0.06 -2.11 -12.56
CA ALA A 196 0.26 -2.10 -13.99
C ALA A 196 1.58 -2.81 -14.31
N VAL A 197 2.61 -2.67 -13.47
CA VAL A 197 3.87 -3.42 -13.62
C VAL A 197 3.62 -4.92 -13.50
N GLU A 198 2.86 -5.37 -12.50
CA GLU A 198 2.53 -6.79 -12.28
C GLU A 198 1.73 -7.39 -13.45
N ASP A 199 0.72 -6.67 -13.93
CA ASP A 199 -0.11 -7.11 -15.05
C ASP A 199 0.72 -7.25 -16.33
N LEU A 200 1.66 -6.34 -16.58
CA LEU A 200 2.58 -6.44 -17.72
C LEU A 200 3.60 -7.55 -17.55
N GLN A 201 4.17 -7.76 -16.36
CA GLN A 201 5.07 -8.91 -16.11
C GLN A 201 4.36 -10.23 -16.38
N ARG A 202 3.11 -10.39 -15.92
CA ARG A 202 2.31 -11.60 -16.16
C ARG A 202 2.01 -11.82 -17.64
N ALA A 203 1.67 -10.75 -18.36
CA ALA A 203 1.45 -10.83 -19.80
C ALA A 203 2.75 -11.20 -20.54
N ASP A 204 3.88 -10.62 -20.14
CA ASP A 204 5.17 -10.85 -20.78
C ASP A 204 5.68 -12.28 -20.59
N ILE A 205 5.37 -12.95 -19.47
CA ILE A 205 5.61 -14.40 -19.31
C ILE A 205 5.00 -15.20 -20.47
N GLY A 206 3.73 -14.95 -20.79
CA GLY A 206 3.06 -15.65 -21.88
C GLY A 206 3.65 -15.35 -23.25
N LEU A 207 4.13 -14.12 -23.45
CA LEU A 207 4.78 -13.71 -24.69
C LEU A 207 6.20 -14.29 -24.83
N LEU A 208 6.95 -14.39 -23.73
CA LEU A 208 8.23 -15.11 -23.64
C LEU A 208 8.05 -16.59 -24.00
N MET A 209 7.05 -17.25 -23.43
CA MET A 209 6.73 -18.65 -23.72
C MET A 209 6.32 -18.88 -25.19
N ALA A 210 5.68 -17.89 -25.81
CA ALA A 210 5.34 -17.92 -27.23
C ALA A 210 6.54 -17.64 -28.16
N GLY A 211 7.73 -17.39 -27.61
CA GLY A 211 8.97 -17.21 -28.37
C GLY A 211 9.09 -15.85 -29.06
N LEU A 212 8.30 -14.85 -28.66
CA LEU A 212 8.35 -13.52 -29.28
C LEU A 212 9.63 -12.79 -28.88
N ASP A 213 10.17 -12.03 -29.84
CA ASP A 213 11.33 -11.20 -29.60
C ASP A 213 11.00 -9.96 -28.75
N PHE A 214 12.05 -9.31 -28.24
CA PHE A 214 11.92 -8.19 -27.31
C PHE A 214 11.08 -7.03 -27.88
N ASP A 215 11.24 -6.70 -29.16
CA ASP A 215 10.55 -5.56 -29.78
C ASP A 215 9.08 -5.88 -30.04
N GLU A 216 8.76 -7.11 -30.46
CA GLU A 216 7.39 -7.58 -30.59
C GLU A 216 6.66 -7.57 -29.24
N ARG A 217 7.31 -8.06 -28.18
CA ARG A 217 6.73 -8.08 -26.83
C ARG A 217 6.49 -6.66 -26.33
N LYS A 218 7.46 -5.76 -26.52
CA LYS A 218 7.31 -4.34 -26.18
C LYS A 218 6.08 -3.71 -26.84
N GLN A 219 5.87 -3.96 -28.13
CA GLN A 219 4.71 -3.43 -28.86
C GLN A 219 3.39 -3.99 -28.28
N ARG A 220 3.31 -5.31 -28.07
CA ARG A 220 2.11 -5.96 -27.53
C ARG A 220 1.77 -5.50 -26.11
N LEU A 221 2.78 -5.39 -25.24
CA LEU A 221 2.64 -4.91 -23.87
C LEU A 221 2.20 -3.44 -23.83
N THR A 222 2.73 -2.61 -24.74
CA THR A 222 2.31 -1.19 -24.86
C THR A 222 0.84 -1.11 -25.24
N HIS A 223 0.42 -1.86 -26.26
CA HIS A 223 -0.99 -1.89 -26.68
C HIS A 223 -1.91 -2.45 -25.58
N PHE A 224 -1.46 -3.49 -24.86
CA PHE A 224 -2.19 -4.02 -23.72
C PHE A 224 -2.39 -2.96 -22.62
N MET A 225 -1.35 -2.18 -22.30
CA MET A 225 -1.43 -1.09 -21.33
C MET A 225 -2.42 0.01 -21.76
N GLU A 226 -2.41 0.41 -23.02
CA GLU A 226 -3.37 1.39 -23.57
C GLU A 226 -4.82 0.90 -23.45
N ARG A 227 -5.06 -0.38 -23.74
CA ARG A 227 -6.38 -1.00 -23.56
C ARG A 227 -6.82 -1.07 -22.10
N MET A 228 -5.89 -1.29 -21.17
CA MET A 228 -6.19 -1.26 -19.74
C MET A 228 -6.56 0.15 -19.27
N ARG A 229 -5.84 1.19 -19.73
CA ARG A 229 -6.13 2.59 -19.44
C ARG A 229 -7.50 3.02 -19.97
N THR A 230 -7.83 2.66 -21.21
CA THR A 230 -9.10 3.02 -21.86
C THR A 230 -10.31 2.32 -21.23
N ARG A 231 -10.18 1.06 -20.79
CA ARG A 231 -11.28 0.36 -20.07
C ARG A 231 -11.61 0.97 -18.70
N ARG A 232 -10.70 1.74 -18.10
CA ARG A 232 -10.92 2.42 -16.82
C ARG A 232 -11.58 3.80 -16.97
N LEU A 233 -11.65 4.36 -18.17
CA LEU A 233 -12.43 5.56 -18.47
C LEU A 233 -13.85 5.12 -18.92
N PRO A 234 -14.89 5.20 -18.06
CA PRO A 234 -16.24 4.96 -18.56
C PRO A 234 -16.59 6.05 -19.59
N ASN A 235 -17.10 5.62 -20.74
CA ASN A 235 -17.71 6.41 -21.82
C ASN A 235 -18.21 7.81 -21.38
N ALA A 236 -17.33 8.81 -21.42
CA ALA A 236 -17.67 10.21 -21.22
C ALA A 236 -17.82 10.91 -22.57
N SER A 237 -18.66 10.38 -23.46
CA SER A 237 -19.15 11.10 -24.65
C SER A 237 -20.04 10.21 -25.52
N ARG A 238 -21.33 10.15 -25.19
CA ARG A 238 -22.37 10.21 -26.24
C ARG A 238 -23.40 11.24 -25.79
N PRO A 239 -23.53 12.39 -26.47
CA PRO A 239 -24.65 13.27 -26.20
C PRO A 239 -25.92 12.49 -26.54
N ARG A 240 -26.87 12.42 -25.59
CA ARG A 240 -28.22 11.94 -25.90
C ARG A 240 -28.77 12.87 -26.96
N GLY A 241 -28.95 12.36 -28.17
CA GLY A 241 -29.72 13.04 -29.20
C GLY A 241 -31.10 13.33 -28.64
N LEU A 242 -31.46 14.61 -28.60
CA LEU A 242 -32.82 15.06 -28.37
C LEU A 242 -33.65 14.59 -29.56
N ASN A 243 -34.33 13.45 -29.39
CA ASN A 243 -35.42 13.05 -30.26
C ASN A 243 -36.69 13.68 -29.68
N GLY A 244 -36.95 14.93 -30.03
CA GLY A 244 -38.22 15.64 -29.83
C GLY A 244 -38.86 15.84 -31.20
N GLY A 245 -40.00 15.18 -31.41
CA GLY A 245 -40.57 14.91 -32.73
C GLY A 245 -41.04 16.12 -33.51
N VAL A 246 -40.90 16.01 -34.83
CA VAL A 246 -41.70 16.73 -35.81
C VAL A 246 -42.74 15.73 -36.31
N GLY A 247 -43.98 15.89 -35.83
CA GLY A 247 -45.16 15.24 -36.38
C GLY A 247 -46.02 16.29 -37.08
N ILE A 248 -45.84 16.39 -38.40
CA ILE A 248 -46.64 17.09 -39.41
C ILE A 248 -46.70 16.01 -40.53
N ASP A 249 -47.77 15.53 -41.13
CA ASP A 249 -49.12 16.00 -41.46
C ASP A 249 -49.99 14.75 -41.72
N SER A 250 -51.32 14.88 -41.56
CA SER A 250 -52.39 14.50 -42.53
C SER A 250 -53.71 14.27 -41.80
#